data_AF-A0A1C4L2Z3-F1
#
_entry.id   AF-A0A1C4L2Z3-F1
#
_cell.length_a   1.000
_cell.length_b   1.000
_cell.length_c   1.000
_cell.angle_alpha   90.00
_cell.angle_beta   90.00
_cell.angle_gamma   90.00
#
_symmetry.space_group_name_H-M   'P 1'
#
loop_
_entity.id
_entity.type
_entity.pdbx_description
1 polymer ?
#
loop_
_entity_poly.entity_id
_entity_poly.type
_entity_poly.pdbx_seq_one_letter_code
_entity_poly.pdbx_strand_id
1 'polypeptide(L)'
;MKKADGSIKKVLKFTASAIDIKDLHQLTVGPAGTTGHVKSRPGSTSTIRNGEVTMYTEELKGNLFGLIPITFSPETPPPLNVPFAFFTKVTVKQAGQFGGTLTVPGLKNYLEGGNG
;
A
#
# COMPACT_ATOMS: atom_id res chain seq x y z
N MET A 1 2.11 -4.55 -14.75
CA MET A 1 3.34 -3.72 -14.75
C MET A 1 4.45 -4.52 -15.41
N LYS A 2 5.11 -3.96 -16.42
CA LYS A 2 6.28 -4.58 -17.03
C LYS A 2 7.49 -4.22 -16.16
N LYS A 3 8.14 -5.22 -15.58
CA LYS A 3 9.39 -5.01 -14.82
C LYS A 3 10.55 -4.74 -15.78
N ALA A 4 11.65 -4.22 -15.24
CA ALA A 4 12.90 -3.98 -15.99
C ALA A 4 13.48 -5.28 -16.61
N ASP A 5 13.13 -6.44 -16.06
CA ASP A 5 13.52 -7.77 -16.56
C ASP A 5 12.61 -8.31 -17.67
N GLY A 6 11.61 -7.54 -18.14
CA GLY A 6 10.67 -7.94 -19.19
C GLY A 6 9.50 -8.80 -18.72
N SER A 7 9.47 -9.25 -17.45
CA SER A 7 8.35 -10.02 -16.90
C SER A 7 7.11 -9.14 -16.71
N ILE A 8 5.94 -9.68 -17.08
CA ILE A 8 4.65 -9.05 -16.85
C ILE A 8 4.19 -9.43 -15.45
N LYS A 9 4.37 -8.53 -14.48
CA LYS A 9 3.77 -8.71 -13.15
C LYS A 9 2.32 -8.22 -13.20
N LYS A 10 1.38 -9.15 -12.97
CA LYS A 10 -0.01 -8.77 -12.73
C LYS A 10 -0.05 -7.97 -11.44
N VAL A 11 -0.53 -6.74 -11.53
CA VAL A 11 -0.71 -5.82 -10.39
C VAL A 11 -2.12 -5.26 -10.51
N LEU A 12 -2.74 -5.00 -9.37
CA LEU A 12 -3.99 -4.27 -9.32
C LEU A 12 -3.72 -2.78 -9.38
N LYS A 13 -4.45 -2.08 -10.25
CA LYS A 13 -4.49 -0.63 -10.29
C LYS A 13 -5.73 -0.15 -9.54
N PHE A 14 -5.52 0.69 -8.54
CA PHE A 14 -6.59 1.38 -7.82
C PHE A 14 -6.39 2.89 -7.94
N THR A 15 -7.49 3.62 -8.13
CA THR A 15 -7.49 5.08 -8.03
C THR A 15 -8.38 5.54 -6.88
N ALA A 16 -7.94 6.55 -6.15
CA ALA A 16 -8.73 7.18 -5.09
C ALA A 16 -8.38 8.66 -4.95
N SER A 17 -9.36 9.49 -4.61
CA SER A 17 -9.16 10.92 -4.33
C SER A 17 -8.62 11.18 -2.91
N ALA A 18 -8.87 10.26 -1.99
CA ALA A 18 -8.35 10.28 -0.62
C ALA A 18 -8.25 8.86 -0.07
N ILE A 19 -7.21 8.62 0.75
CA ILE A 19 -6.99 7.33 1.40
C ILE A 19 -6.60 7.56 2.86
N ASP A 20 -7.23 6.81 3.76
CA ASP A 20 -6.87 6.75 5.17
C ASP A 20 -6.39 5.36 5.53
N ILE A 21 -5.23 5.30 6.19
CA ILE A 21 -4.56 4.07 6.57
C ILE A 21 -4.25 4.12 8.05
N LYS A 22 -4.98 3.33 8.83
CA LYS A 22 -4.71 3.18 10.26
C LYS A 22 -3.53 2.24 10.49
N ASP A 23 -2.59 2.66 11.33
CA ASP A 23 -1.38 1.91 11.68
C ASP A 23 -0.59 1.46 10.44
N LEU A 24 -0.25 2.42 9.58
CA LEU A 24 0.50 2.16 8.35
C LEU A 24 1.78 1.40 8.66
N HIS A 25 1.93 0.23 8.03
CA HIS A 25 3.19 -0.51 7.98
C HIS A 25 3.36 -1.06 6.57
N GLN A 26 4.18 -0.36 5.80
CA GLN A 26 4.55 -0.74 4.45
C GLN A 26 5.87 -1.50 4.48
N LEU A 27 5.92 -2.60 3.74
CA LEU A 27 7.08 -3.44 3.56
C LEU A 27 7.50 -3.41 2.09
N THR A 28 8.79 -3.21 1.85
CA THR A 28 9.39 -3.23 0.51
C THR A 28 10.58 -4.17 0.52
N VAL A 29 10.80 -4.92 -0.57
CA VAL A 29 12.05 -5.69 -0.72
C VAL A 29 13.15 -4.73 -1.14
N GLY A 30 14.17 -4.60 -0.31
CA GLY A 30 15.38 -3.81 -0.58
C GLY A 30 16.50 -4.64 -1.20
N PRO A 31 17.66 -4.02 -1.48
CA PRO A 31 18.85 -4.72 -1.97
C PRO A 31 19.30 -5.83 -1.03
N ALA A 32 20.03 -6.83 -1.56
CA ALA A 32 20.60 -7.94 -0.79
C ALA A 32 19.59 -8.75 0.08
N GLY A 33 18.30 -8.72 -0.29
CA GLY A 33 17.25 -9.41 0.46
C GLY A 33 16.84 -8.71 1.76
N THR A 34 17.27 -7.46 1.96
CA THR A 34 16.78 -6.61 3.05
C THR A 34 15.27 -6.35 2.90
N THR A 35 14.58 -6.12 4.00
CA THR A 35 13.20 -5.63 3.99
C THR A 35 13.22 -4.17 4.45
N GLY A 36 12.71 -3.26 3.63
CA GLY A 36 12.48 -1.87 4.01
C GLY A 36 11.13 -1.71 4.68
N HIS A 37 11.11 -0.96 5.79
CA HIS A 37 9.96 -0.75 6.64
C HIS A 37 9.63 0.73 6.67
N VAL A 38 8.43 1.10 6.22
CA VAL A 38 7.86 2.44 6.39
C VAL A 38 6.68 2.32 7.33
N LYS A 39 6.80 2.86 8.55
CA LYS A 39 5.82 2.67 9.62
C LYS A 39 5.36 4.00 10.23
N SER A 40 4.07 4.13 10.49
CA SER A 40 3.52 5.24 11.28
C SER A 40 3.62 4.97 12.78
N ARG A 41 3.44 6.01 13.60
CA ARG A 41 3.27 5.83 15.05
C ARG A 41 2.04 4.94 15.31
N PRO A 42 2.10 4.01 16.28
CA PRO A 42 0.93 3.24 16.69
C PRO A 42 -0.26 4.14 17.08
N GLY A 43 -1.46 3.71 16.72
CA GLY A 43 -2.72 4.43 16.94
C GLY A 43 -2.94 5.62 16.02
N SER A 44 -2.06 5.89 15.06
CA SER A 44 -2.19 7.02 14.14
C SER A 44 -2.76 6.62 12.77
N THR A 45 -3.31 7.63 12.08
CA THR A 45 -3.84 7.49 10.73
C THR A 45 -2.92 8.22 9.77
N SER A 46 -2.35 7.49 8.83
CA SER A 46 -1.66 8.07 7.67
C SER A 46 -2.68 8.42 6.60
N THR A 47 -2.48 9.55 5.93
CA THR A 47 -3.43 10.07 4.95
C THR A 47 -2.74 10.28 3.62
N ILE A 48 -3.44 10.00 2.53
CA ILE A 48 -3.06 10.45 1.20
C ILE A 48 -4.13 11.43 0.73
N ARG A 49 -3.70 12.64 0.36
CA ARG A 49 -4.56 13.79 0.01
C ARG A 49 -4.00 14.55 -1.19
N ASN A 50 -4.72 15.58 -1.64
CA ASN A 50 -4.25 16.55 -2.64
C ASN A 50 -3.93 15.97 -4.03
N GLY A 51 -4.77 15.06 -4.51
CA GLY A 51 -4.67 14.54 -5.88
C GLY A 51 -5.25 13.14 -6.00
N GLU A 52 -5.54 12.73 -7.23
CA GLU A 52 -5.87 11.33 -7.50
C GLU A 52 -4.61 10.47 -7.28
N VAL A 53 -4.74 9.51 -6.37
CA VAL A 53 -3.69 8.56 -6.05
C VAL A 53 -3.94 7.33 -6.89
N THR A 54 -2.96 6.94 -7.70
CA THR A 54 -2.93 5.64 -8.36
C THR A 54 -1.99 4.72 -7.58
N MET A 55 -2.52 3.64 -7.02
CA MET A 55 -1.73 2.60 -6.37
C MET A 55 -1.65 1.37 -7.26
N TYR A 56 -0.42 0.86 -7.43
CA TYR A 56 -0.17 -0.45 -8.04
C TYR A 56 0.25 -1.43 -6.94
N THR A 57 -0.64 -2.35 -6.61
CA THR A 57 -0.43 -3.31 -5.53
C THR A 57 -0.52 -4.74 -6.03
N GLU A 58 0.30 -5.60 -5.46
CA GLU A 58 0.23 -7.05 -5.69
C GLU A 58 -0.86 -7.68 -4.83
N GLU A 59 -0.95 -7.22 -3.60
CA GLU A 59 -1.93 -7.69 -2.62
C GLU A 59 -2.24 -6.53 -1.67
N LEU A 60 -3.53 -6.23 -1.55
CA LEU A 60 -4.07 -5.33 -0.55
C LEU A 60 -4.97 -6.12 0.37
N LYS A 61 -4.47 -6.37 1.59
CA LYS A 61 -5.23 -7.01 2.65
C LYS A 61 -5.59 -5.98 3.72
N GLY A 62 -6.85 -5.93 4.12
CA GLY A 62 -7.28 -5.07 5.20
C GLY A 62 -8.78 -5.18 5.45
N ASN A 63 -9.28 -4.44 6.45
CA ASN A 63 -10.71 -4.35 6.67
C ASN A 63 -11.28 -3.11 5.97
N LEU A 64 -12.07 -3.31 4.91
CA LEU A 64 -12.82 -2.24 4.28
C LEU A 64 -13.90 -1.75 5.24
N PHE A 65 -13.97 -0.44 5.44
CA PHE A 65 -14.78 0.25 6.46
C PHE A 65 -14.51 -0.22 7.90
N GLY A 66 -13.36 -0.85 8.16
CA GLY A 66 -13.00 -1.37 9.48
C GLY A 66 -13.69 -2.68 9.88
N LEU A 67 -14.71 -3.12 9.15
CA LEU A 67 -15.56 -4.26 9.50
C LEU A 67 -15.39 -5.46 8.55
N ILE A 68 -15.14 -5.23 7.26
CA ILE A 68 -15.18 -6.29 6.24
C ILE A 68 -13.76 -6.66 5.84
N PRO A 69 -13.22 -7.83 6.24
CA PRO A 69 -11.91 -8.28 5.80
C PRO A 69 -11.97 -8.53 4.29
N ILE A 70 -11.07 -7.86 3.56
CA ILE A 70 -10.96 -7.97 2.12
C ILE A 70 -9.50 -8.18 1.73
N THR A 71 -9.32 -9.08 0.77
CA THR A 71 -8.04 -9.29 0.10
C THR A 71 -8.27 -9.01 -1.37
N PHE A 72 -7.68 -7.95 -1.88
CA PHE A 72 -7.65 -7.69 -3.31
C PHE A 72 -6.33 -8.17 -3.88
N SER A 73 -6.41 -9.01 -4.90
CA SER A 73 -5.29 -9.47 -5.73
C SER A 73 -5.68 -9.39 -7.22
N PRO A 74 -4.74 -9.46 -8.17
CA PRO A 74 -5.07 -9.47 -9.59
C PRO A 74 -6.08 -10.55 -10.00
N GLU A 75 -6.23 -11.60 -9.20
CA GLU A 75 -7.19 -12.70 -9.39
C GLU A 75 -8.57 -12.37 -8.80
N THR A 76 -8.64 -11.44 -7.84
CA THR A 76 -9.87 -10.95 -7.21
C THR A 76 -9.88 -9.41 -7.22
N PRO A 77 -10.14 -8.79 -8.39
CA PRO A 77 -10.16 -7.35 -8.50
C PRO A 77 -11.29 -6.75 -7.66
N PRO A 78 -11.14 -5.52 -7.16
CA PRO A 78 -12.22 -4.85 -6.46
C PRO A 78 -13.46 -4.70 -7.34
N PRO A 79 -14.66 -4.86 -6.78
CA PRO A 79 -15.88 -4.43 -7.47
C PRO A 79 -15.85 -2.90 -7.56
N LEU A 80 -15.59 -2.40 -8.77
CA LEU A 80 -15.84 -1.06 -9.34
C LEU A 80 -15.75 0.17 -8.40
N ASN A 81 -14.87 1.12 -8.76
CA ASN A 81 -14.80 2.54 -8.32
C ASN A 81 -15.54 2.88 -7.01
N VAL A 82 -14.95 2.52 -5.89
CA VAL A 82 -15.46 2.95 -4.57
C VAL A 82 -15.21 4.45 -4.41
N PRO A 83 -16.25 5.28 -4.21
CA PRO A 83 -16.09 6.74 -4.07
C PRO A 83 -15.34 7.12 -2.79
N PHE A 84 -15.34 6.24 -1.79
CA PHE A 84 -14.58 6.38 -0.56
C PHE A 84 -14.21 4.99 -0.04
N ALA A 85 -12.94 4.77 0.28
CA ALA A 85 -12.46 3.52 0.85
C ALA A 85 -11.64 3.80 2.12
N PHE A 86 -12.07 3.19 3.23
CA PHE A 86 -11.38 3.28 4.51
C PHE A 86 -10.83 1.90 4.87
N PHE A 87 -9.53 1.79 5.11
CA PHE A 87 -8.90 0.52 5.43
C PHE A 87 -8.24 0.58 6.81
N THR A 88 -8.42 -0.48 7.58
CA THR A 88 -7.71 -0.68 8.85
C THR A 88 -6.91 -1.98 8.81
N LYS A 89 -5.83 -2.05 9.60
CA LYS A 89 -4.92 -3.22 9.66
C LYS A 89 -4.38 -3.59 8.28
N VAL A 90 -3.91 -2.59 7.55
CA VAL A 90 -3.56 -2.76 6.14
C VAL A 90 -2.15 -3.31 6.02
N THR A 91 -1.99 -4.38 5.27
CA THR A 91 -0.70 -4.80 4.74
C THR A 91 -0.74 -4.59 3.24
N VAL A 92 0.14 -3.72 2.73
CA VAL A 92 0.27 -3.47 1.30
C VAL A 92 1.62 -3.94 0.83
N LYS A 93 1.62 -4.85 -0.13
CA LYS A 93 2.82 -5.18 -0.91
C LYS A 93 2.81 -4.28 -2.15
N GLN A 94 3.51 -3.15 -2.03
CA GLN A 94 3.55 -2.09 -3.04
C GLN A 94 4.47 -2.48 -4.20
N ALA A 95 3.99 -2.33 -5.43
CA ALA A 95 4.83 -2.33 -6.63
C ALA A 95 5.16 -0.89 -7.08
N GLY A 96 4.39 0.11 -6.63
CA GLY A 96 4.63 1.54 -6.81
C GLY A 96 3.39 2.38 -6.48
N GLN A 97 3.60 3.59 -5.95
CA GLN A 97 2.55 4.59 -5.67
C GLN A 97 2.83 5.86 -6.46
N PHE A 98 1.80 6.40 -7.12
CA PHE A 98 1.89 7.64 -7.88
C PHE A 98 0.76 8.60 -7.52
N GLY A 99 1.08 9.87 -7.30
CA GLY A 99 0.11 10.92 -7.02
C GLY A 99 -0.28 11.05 -5.54
N GLY A 100 -0.79 12.24 -5.21
CA GLY A 100 -1.15 12.64 -3.86
C GLY A 100 0.03 12.90 -2.93
N THR A 101 -0.25 13.56 -1.80
CA THR A 101 0.67 13.80 -0.70
C THR A 101 0.42 12.77 0.40
N LEU A 102 1.37 11.85 0.60
CA LEU A 102 1.36 10.90 1.72
C LEU A 102 1.86 11.58 3.00
N THR A 103 1.01 11.64 4.02
CA THR A 103 1.37 12.10 5.38
C THR A 103 1.43 10.91 6.32
N VAL A 104 2.61 10.67 6.92
CA VAL A 104 2.85 9.57 7.86
C VAL A 104 3.21 10.12 9.24
N PRO A 105 2.28 10.13 10.20
CA PRO A 105 2.57 10.62 11.55
C PRO A 105 3.63 9.76 12.24
N GLY A 106 4.70 10.39 12.72
CA GLY A 106 5.78 9.70 13.41
C GLY A 106 6.48 8.66 12.53
N LEU A 107 6.65 8.99 11.24
CA LEU A 107 7.34 8.18 10.25
C LEU A 107 8.62 7.55 10.81
N LYS A 108 8.65 6.21 10.79
CA LYS A 108 9.87 5.42 10.97
C LYS A 108 10.18 4.72 9.66
N ASN A 109 11.37 4.98 9.14
CA ASN A 109 11.88 4.32 7.94
C ASN A 109 13.18 3.60 8.29
N TYR A 110 13.23 2.27 8.14
CA TYR A 110 14.40 1.46 8.47
C TYR A 110 14.49 0.22 7.58
N LEU A 111 15.67 -0.37 7.47
CA LEU A 111 15.88 -1.67 6.84
C LEU A 111 16.02 -2.74 7.92
N GLU A 112 15.50 -3.94 7.67
CA GLU A 112 15.58 -5.12 8.52
C GLU A 112 16.01 -6.34 7.69
N GLY A 113 16.94 -7.14 8.22
CA GLY A 113 17.49 -8.32 7.54
C GLY A 113 18.38 -7.98 6.33
N GLY A 114 18.81 -9.00 5.58
CA GLY A 114 19.68 -8.89 4.41
C GLY A 114 21.05 -9.57 4.60
N ASN A 115 21.57 -10.16 3.53
CA ASN A 115 22.92 -10.75 3.50
C ASN A 115 23.87 -9.79 2.79
N GLY A 116 24.42 -8.80 3.51
CA GLY A 116 25.53 -7.96 3.05
C GLY A 116 25.16 -6.83 2.12
#